data_AF-A0A967JTT6-F1
#
_entry.id   AF-A0A967JTT6-F1
#
_cell.length_a   1.000
_cell.length_b   1.000
_cell.length_c   1.000
_cell.angle_alpha   90.00
_cell.angle_beta   90.00
_cell.angle_gamma   90.00
#
_symmetry.space_group_name_H-M   'P 1'
#
loop_
_entity.id
_entity.type
_entity.pdbx_description
1 polymer ?
#
loop_
_entity_poly.entity_id
_entity_poly.type
_entity_poly.pdbx_seq_one_letter_code
_entity_poly.pdbx_strand_id
1 'polypeptide(L)' 'MVAAFAETAFALPEGAISDVVRSPFGLHIIKVTDVEPGSRQSLEEVRGEILAKLR' A
#
# COMPACT_ATOMS: atom_id res chain seq x y z
N MET A 1 0.65 -4.19 6.87
CA MET A 1 1.77 -4.29 5.93
C MET A 1 2.99 -3.65 6.56
N VAL A 2 4.20 -4.19 6.39
CA VAL A 2 5.41 -3.58 6.96
C VAL A 2 5.91 -2.49 6.00
N ALA A 3 6.40 -1.37 6.54
CA ALA A 3 6.85 -0.22 5.75
C ALA A 3 7.81 -0.62 4.61
N ALA A 4 8.87 -1.37 4.91
CA ALA A 4 9.84 -1.81 3.90
C ALA A 4 9.21 -2.59 2.74
N PHE A 5 8.20 -3.43 3.02
CA PHE A 5 7.48 -4.15 1.96
C PHE A 5 6.62 -3.19 1.14
N ALA A 6 5.84 -2.33 1.81
CA ALA A 6 4.93 -1.40 1.15
C ALA A 6 5.70 -0.43 0.25
N GLU A 7 6.72 0.21 0.79
CA GLU A 7 7.53 1.22 0.09
C GLU A 7 8.20 0.62 -1.15
N THR A 8 8.78 -0.58 -1.07
CA THR A 8 9.35 -1.24 -2.26
C THR A 8 8.28 -1.62 -3.27
N ALA A 9 7.15 -2.18 -2.83
CA ALA A 9 6.08 -2.58 -3.74
C ALA A 9 5.48 -1.39 -4.51
N PHE A 10 5.24 -0.26 -3.84
CA PHE A 10 4.65 0.94 -4.45
C PHE A 10 5.65 1.77 -5.28
N ALA A 11 6.97 1.59 -5.06
CA ALA A 11 8.00 2.26 -5.86
C ALA A 11 8.31 1.56 -7.19
N LEU A 12 7.94 0.28 -7.32
CA LEU A 12 8.21 -0.51 -8.51
C LEU A 12 7.14 -0.31 -9.59
N PRO A 13 7.53 -0.29 -10.88
CA PRO A 13 6.57 -0.30 -11.97
C PRO A 13 5.86 -1.67 -12.06
N GLU A 14 4.69 -1.68 -12.68
CA GLU A 14 3.96 -2.92 -12.99
C GLU A 14 4.85 -3.93 -13.73
N GLY A 15 4.75 -5.20 -13.34
CA GLY A 15 5.51 -6.31 -13.91
C GLY A 15 6.94 -6.44 -13.38
N ALA A 16 7.46 -5.45 -12.65
CA ALA A 16 8.82 -5.49 -12.13
C ALA A 16 8.99 -6.41 -10.91
N ILE A 17 10.23 -6.86 -10.72
CA ILE A 17 10.66 -7.67 -9.59
C ILE A 17 11.69 -6.87 -8.78
N SER A 18 11.55 -6.88 -7.45
CA SER A 18 12.45 -6.19 -6.54
C SER A 18 13.78 -6.92 -6.34
N ASP A 19 14.78 -6.19 -5.84
CA ASP A 19 15.88 -6.80 -5.10
C ASP A 19 15.39 -7.41 -3.77
N VAL A 20 16.29 -8.05 -3.01
CA VAL A 20 15.92 -8.67 -1.73
C VAL A 20 15.56 -7.61 -0.68
N VAL A 21 14.32 -7.65 -0.19
CA VAL A 21 13.79 -6.77 0.84
C VAL A 21 13.81 -7.46 2.19
N ARG A 22 14.39 -6.82 3.21
CA ARG A 22 14.39 -7.32 4.59
C ARG A 22 13.20 -6.76 5.37
N SER A 23 12.50 -7.62 6.10
CA SER A 23 11.45 -7.25 7.04
C SER A 23 11.59 -8.04 8.36
N PRO A 24 10.83 -7.71 9.42
CA PRO A 24 10.76 -8.53 10.64
C PRO A 24 10.35 -9.99 10.39
N PHE A 25 9.74 -10.28 9.24
CA PHE A 25 9.31 -11.63 8.84
C PHE A 25 10.37 -12.36 7.99
N GLY A 26 11.53 -11.76 7.74
CA GLY A 26 12.63 -12.38 6.99
C GLY A 26 12.99 -11.62 5.71
N LEU A 27 13.24 -12.37 4.64
CA LEU A 27 13.64 -11.84 3.33
C LEU A 27 12.52 -12.03 2.33
N HIS A 28 12.27 -11.02 1.51
CA HIS A 28 11.22 -10.99 0.51
C HIS A 28 11.80 -10.64 -0.86
N ILE A 29 11.24 -11.25 -1.91
CA ILE A 29 11.38 -10.80 -3.30
C ILE A 29 9.95 -10.49 -3.75
N ILE A 30 9.73 -9.28 -4.26
CA ILE A 30 8.41 -8.74 -4.56
C ILE A 30 8.27 -8.66 -6.07
N LYS A 31 7.17 -9.19 -6.62
CA LYS A 31 6.77 -8.98 -8.02
C LYS A 31 5.50 -8.16 -8.05
N VAL A 32 5.52 -7.01 -8.70
CA VAL A 32 4.31 -6.21 -8.93
C VAL A 32 3.56 -6.83 -10.10
N THR A 33 2.36 -7.35 -9.84
CA THR A 33 1.55 -7.99 -10.89
C THR A 33 0.62 -7.01 -11.59
N ASP A 34 0.18 -5.98 -10.86
CA ASP A 34 -0.76 -4.96 -11.33
C ASP A 34 -0.63 -3.71 -10.43
N VAL A 35 -1.02 -2.54 -10.92
CA VAL A 35 -1.09 -1.28 -10.17
C VAL A 35 -2.44 -0.62 -10.36
N GLU A 36 -3.28 -0.71 -9.34
CA GLU A 36 -4.56 0.02 -9.32
C GLU A 36 -4.33 1.48 -8.83
N PRO A 37 -4.73 2.50 -9.61
CA PRO A 37 -4.64 3.88 -9.18
C PRO A 37 -5.50 4.15 -7.95
N GLY A 38 -4.93 4.84 -6.96
CA GLY A 38 -5.68 5.26 -5.79
C GLY A 38 -6.81 6.23 -6.15
N SER A 39 -7.98 6.05 -5.53
CA SER A 39 -9.09 7.00 -5.61
C SER A 39 -9.08 7.96 -4.41
N ARG A 40 -9.57 9.19 -4.62
CA ARG A 40 -9.81 10.14 -3.53
C ARG A 40 -11.30 10.14 -3.21
N GLN A 41 -11.64 9.90 -1.95
CA GLN A 41 -13.00 10.08 -1.47
C GLN A 41 -13.21 11.53 -1.04
N SER A 42 -14.38 12.10 -1.34
CA SER A 42 -14.74 13.45 -0.90
C SER A 42 -15.03 13.46 0.60
N LEU A 43 -14.90 14.64 1.22
CA LEU A 43 -15.25 14.78 2.64
C LEU A 43 -16.72 14.48 2.87
N GLU A 44 -17.62 14.87 1.94
CA GLU A 44 -19.04 14.55 2.02
C GLU A 44 -19.29 13.03 2.08
N GLU A 45 -18.60 12.26 1.24
CA GLU A 45 -18.72 10.79 1.15
C GLU A 45 -18.32 10.10 2.46
N VAL A 46 -17.27 10.59 3.14
CA VAL A 46 -16.73 9.94 4.35
C VAL A 46 -17.18 10.60 5.66
N ARG A 47 -17.95 11.69 5.62
CA ARG A 47 -18.35 12.46 6.81
C ARG A 47 -19.01 11.60 7.89
N GLY A 48 -19.89 10.69 7.49
CA GLY A 48 -20.60 9.80 8.40
C GLY A 48 -19.65 8.87 9.17
N GLU A 49 -18.67 8.29 8.47
CA GLU A 49 -17.68 7.40 9.06
C GLU A 49 -16.76 8.14 10.03
N ILE A 50 -16.31 9.34 9.66
CA ILE A 50 -15.47 10.19 10.52
C ILE A 50 -16.19 10.51 11.83
N LEU A 51 -17.46 10.91 11.76
CA LEU A 51 -18.25 11.23 12.96
C LEU A 51 -18.47 10.01 13.86
N ALA A 52 -18.59 8.81 13.28
CA ALA A 52 -18.70 7.58 14.05
C ALA A 52 -17.40 7.25 14.81
N LYS A 53 -16.23 7.51 14.21
CA LYS A 53 -14.90 7.26 14.83
C LYS A 53 -14.52 8.26 15.93
N LEU A 54 -15.17 9.42 15.99
CA LEU A 54 -14.89 10.47 16.99
C LEU A 54 -15.74 10.33 18.27
N ARG A 55 -16.70 9.41 18.30
CA ARG A 55 -17.52 9.09 19.47
C ARG A 55 -16.89 7.97 20.27
#